data_AF-N8PWM2-F1
#
_entry.id   AF-N8PWM2-F1
#
_cell.length_a   1.000
_cell.length_b   1.000
_cell.length_c   1.000
_cell.angle_alpha   90.00
_cell.angle_beta   90.00
_cell.angle_gamma   90.00
#
_symmetry.space_group_name_H-M   'P 1'
#
loop_
_entity.id
_entity.type
_entity.pdbx_description
1 polymer ?
#
loop_
_entity_poly.entity_id
_entity_poly.type
_entity_poly.pdbx_seq_one_letter_code
_entity_poly.pdbx_strand_id
1 'polypeptide(L)'
;MAQLGALCISNLCATKPNSYIQQYGFTELAKRYALNIANARFLWRNRVGAEKVEVIVTVNDQPEVSFNALEYPLHDFDQVDEKVQNLANQIAQALRGEIPYLLIKIEAYALVGKAQEVYPSEELVLDKGKGDKSKILYHVNDVAAMHSQKIGNALRTVDTWYPEFDEKKTAIAIEPYGAVTNLGKAYRTPKDKKDFFSLFDKYALGESLENPEQEHYVMAVLVRGGVFGQSGKE
;
A
#
# COMPACT_ATOMS: atom_id res chain seq x y z
N MET A 1 -29.02 10.59 19.40
CA MET A 1 -28.25 11.20 18.29
C MET A 1 -27.08 10.35 17.79
N ALA A 2 -26.47 9.46 18.60
CA ALA A 2 -25.36 8.60 18.17
C ALA A 2 -25.74 7.48 17.15
N GLN A 3 -27.01 7.07 17.09
CA GLN A 3 -27.49 6.02 16.17
C GLN A 3 -27.72 6.49 14.73
N LEU A 4 -27.88 7.81 14.49
CA LEU A 4 -28.00 8.34 13.13
C LEU A 4 -26.64 8.43 12.41
N GLY A 5 -25.53 8.62 13.14
CA GLY A 5 -24.19 8.73 12.54
C GLY A 5 -23.66 7.43 11.93
N ALA A 6 -23.90 6.29 12.59
CA ALA A 6 -23.48 4.97 12.10
C ALA A 6 -24.31 4.49 10.88
N LEU A 7 -25.61 4.85 10.82
CA LEU A 7 -26.45 4.58 9.66
C LEU A 7 -26.08 5.46 8.45
N CYS A 8 -25.59 6.68 8.70
CA CYS A 8 -25.09 7.55 7.65
C CYS A 8 -23.77 7.00 7.07
N ILE A 9 -22.79 6.62 7.89
CA ILE A 9 -21.51 6.05 7.40
C ILE A 9 -21.75 4.79 6.56
N SER A 10 -22.67 3.90 6.93
CA SER A 10 -22.98 2.69 6.16
C SER A 10 -23.67 2.97 4.82
N ASN A 11 -24.67 3.86 4.76
CA ASN A 11 -25.34 4.23 3.51
C ASN A 11 -24.49 5.14 2.60
N LEU A 12 -23.56 5.88 3.19
CA LEU A 12 -22.72 6.84 2.49
C LEU A 12 -21.46 6.17 1.94
N CYS A 13 -20.94 5.16 2.66
CA CYS A 13 -20.03 4.14 2.11
C CYS A 13 -20.69 3.24 1.04
N ALA A 14 -22.03 3.19 0.95
CA ALA A 14 -22.71 2.40 -0.08
C ALA A 14 -23.02 3.18 -1.37
N THR A 15 -23.11 4.52 -1.33
CA THR A 15 -23.56 5.34 -2.48
C THR A 15 -22.46 6.16 -3.14
N LYS A 16 -21.43 6.63 -2.41
CA LYS A 16 -20.38 7.50 -2.95
C LYS A 16 -19.12 6.79 -3.45
N PRO A 17 -18.67 5.67 -2.86
CA PRO A 17 -17.68 4.82 -3.53
C PRO A 17 -18.11 4.43 -4.94
N ASN A 18 -19.42 4.34 -5.20
CA ASN A 18 -19.94 4.13 -6.56
C ASN A 18 -19.64 5.29 -7.53
N SER A 19 -19.60 6.56 -7.10
CA SER A 19 -19.22 7.66 -8.01
C SER A 19 -17.73 7.62 -8.35
N TYR A 20 -16.86 7.32 -7.37
CA TYR A 20 -15.44 7.12 -7.63
C TYR A 20 -15.19 5.90 -8.54
N ILE A 21 -15.87 4.78 -8.27
CA ILE A 21 -15.78 3.57 -9.09
C ILE A 21 -16.26 3.86 -10.52
N GLN A 22 -17.36 4.59 -10.69
CA GLN A 22 -17.87 4.96 -12.02
C GLN A 22 -16.90 5.88 -12.77
N GLN A 23 -16.26 6.82 -12.08
CA GLN A 23 -15.41 7.83 -12.72
C GLN A 23 -13.98 7.33 -13.00
N TYR A 24 -13.36 6.65 -12.04
CA TYR A 24 -11.94 6.28 -12.10
C TYR A 24 -11.71 4.77 -12.12
N GLY A 25 -12.69 3.98 -11.69
CA GLY A 25 -12.66 2.52 -11.76
C GLY A 25 -11.49 1.86 -11.03
N PHE A 26 -10.95 2.49 -9.97
CA PHE A 26 -9.74 2.05 -9.27
C PHE A 26 -8.48 1.90 -10.14
N THR A 27 -8.49 2.38 -11.39
CA THR A 27 -7.40 2.18 -12.36
C THR A 27 -6.08 2.73 -11.85
N GLU A 28 -6.06 3.96 -11.32
CA GLU A 28 -4.85 4.59 -10.79
C GLU A 28 -4.27 3.83 -9.59
N LEU A 29 -5.11 3.38 -8.65
CA LEU A 29 -4.63 2.62 -7.48
C LEU A 29 -4.11 1.25 -7.89
N ALA A 30 -4.84 0.55 -8.75
CA ALA A 30 -4.47 -0.76 -9.23
C ALA A 30 -3.15 -0.73 -10.01
N LYS A 31 -2.95 0.31 -10.84
CA LYS A 31 -1.69 0.59 -11.55
C LYS A 31 -0.51 0.69 -10.57
N ARG A 32 -0.66 1.49 -9.52
CA ARG A 32 0.41 1.69 -8.52
C ARG A 32 0.70 0.44 -7.69
N TYR A 33 -0.33 -0.35 -7.36
CA TYR A 33 -0.15 -1.65 -6.70
C TYR A 33 0.56 -2.66 -7.62
N ALA A 34 0.18 -2.74 -8.89
CA ALA A 34 0.85 -3.59 -9.87
C ALA A 34 2.32 -3.21 -10.05
N LEU A 35 2.64 -1.91 -10.10
CA LEU A 35 4.03 -1.43 -10.15
C LEU A 35 4.82 -1.80 -8.89
N ASN A 36 4.24 -1.70 -7.69
CA ASN A 36 4.91 -2.11 -6.46
C ASN A 36 5.12 -3.64 -6.35
N ILE A 37 4.32 -4.44 -7.05
CA ILE A 37 4.58 -5.86 -7.24
C ILE A 37 5.75 -6.03 -8.22
N ALA A 38 5.65 -5.43 -9.41
CA ALA A 38 6.64 -5.57 -10.47
C ALA A 38 8.04 -5.11 -10.05
N ASN A 39 8.15 -4.00 -9.30
CA ASN A 39 9.42 -3.41 -8.87
C ASN A 39 10.03 -4.08 -7.62
N ALA A 40 9.39 -5.12 -7.08
CA ALA A 40 9.84 -5.87 -5.91
C ALA A 40 10.07 -5.01 -4.66
N ARG A 41 9.33 -3.90 -4.48
CA ARG A 41 9.44 -3.03 -3.29
C ARG A 41 9.30 -3.82 -1.98
N PHE A 42 8.51 -4.90 -2.00
CA PHE A 42 8.28 -5.79 -0.87
C PHE A 42 9.52 -6.60 -0.43
N LEU A 43 10.62 -6.59 -1.19
CA LEU A 43 11.90 -7.16 -0.76
C LEU A 43 12.64 -6.28 0.25
N TRP A 44 12.23 -5.01 0.42
CA TRP A 44 12.87 -4.05 1.33
C TRP A 44 14.39 -4.01 1.14
N ARG A 45 15.16 -4.26 2.20
CA ARG A 45 16.62 -4.24 2.19
C ARG A 45 17.23 -5.31 1.27
N ASN A 46 16.53 -6.42 1.03
CA ASN A 46 17.00 -7.47 0.12
C ASN A 46 17.01 -7.03 -1.36
N ARG A 47 16.33 -5.93 -1.70
CA ARG A 47 16.42 -5.31 -3.03
C ARG A 47 17.70 -4.50 -3.23
N VAL A 48 18.27 -3.96 -2.14
CA VAL A 48 19.37 -3.00 -2.20
C VAL A 48 20.67 -3.74 -2.54
N GLY A 49 21.33 -3.32 -3.61
CA GLY A 49 22.61 -3.91 -4.04
C GLY A 49 22.49 -5.27 -4.75
N ALA A 50 21.27 -5.74 -5.04
CA ALA A 50 21.08 -6.92 -5.88
C ALA A 50 21.46 -6.62 -7.34
N GLU A 51 22.21 -7.51 -7.97
CA GLU A 51 22.61 -7.39 -9.39
C GLU A 51 21.40 -7.55 -10.31
N LYS A 52 20.52 -8.50 -9.99
CA LYS A 52 19.31 -8.82 -10.73
C LYS A 52 18.18 -9.08 -9.75
N VAL A 53 16.98 -8.63 -10.11
CA VAL A 53 15.77 -8.92 -9.35
C VAL A 53 14.68 -9.33 -10.32
N GLU A 54 14.26 -10.59 -10.26
CA GLU A 54 13.15 -11.13 -11.05
C GLU A 54 11.93 -11.31 -10.15
N VAL A 55 10.76 -10.88 -10.63
CA VAL A 55 9.47 -11.16 -10.00
C VAL A 55 8.62 -11.96 -10.97
N ILE A 56 8.15 -13.12 -10.54
CA ILE A 56 7.24 -14.00 -11.28
C ILE A 56 5.88 -13.91 -10.60
N VAL A 57 4.86 -13.60 -11.40
CA VAL A 57 3.48 -13.44 -10.92
C VAL A 57 2.57 -14.46 -11.61
N THR A 58 1.78 -15.16 -10.82
CA THR A 58 0.69 -16.04 -11.30
C THR A 58 -0.61 -15.49 -10.76
N VAL A 59 -1.56 -15.18 -11.65
CA VAL A 59 -2.90 -14.72 -11.25
C VAL A 59 -3.88 -15.86 -11.40
N ASN A 60 -4.46 -16.32 -10.29
CA ASN A 60 -5.27 -17.55 -10.24
C ASN A 60 -4.50 -18.71 -10.92
N ASP A 61 -5.10 -19.33 -11.94
CA ASP A 61 -4.50 -20.40 -12.75
C ASP A 61 -4.01 -19.91 -14.14
N GLN A 62 -3.81 -18.60 -14.32
CA GLN A 62 -3.28 -18.03 -15.57
C GLN A 62 -1.78 -18.32 -15.72
N PRO A 63 -1.22 -18.26 -16.96
CA PRO A 63 0.22 -18.35 -17.18
C PRO A 63 1.02 -17.32 -16.37
N GLU A 64 2.23 -17.73 -15.98
CA GLU A 64 3.17 -16.87 -15.27
C GLU A 64 3.61 -15.67 -16.10
N VAL A 65 3.78 -14.52 -15.45
CA VAL A 65 4.31 -13.29 -16.03
C VAL A 65 5.52 -12.85 -15.23
N SER A 66 6.66 -12.68 -15.91
CA SER A 66 7.92 -12.24 -15.28
C SER A 66 8.20 -10.74 -15.49
N PHE A 67 8.77 -10.12 -14.46
CA PHE A 67 9.18 -8.72 -14.41
C PHE A 67 10.68 -8.64 -14.03
N ASN A 68 11.44 -7.83 -14.75
CA ASN A 68 12.75 -7.38 -14.31
C ASN A 68 12.55 -6.18 -13.36
N ALA A 69 12.62 -6.40 -12.06
CA ALA A 69 12.16 -5.44 -11.06
C ALA A 69 13.00 -4.15 -11.00
N LEU A 70 14.21 -4.17 -11.56
CA LEU A 70 15.09 -3.01 -11.62
C LEU A 70 14.74 -2.04 -12.77
N GLU A 71 13.92 -2.46 -13.73
CA GLU A 71 13.42 -1.61 -14.82
C GLU A 71 12.27 -0.69 -14.38
N TYR A 72 11.61 -1.04 -13.27
CA TYR A 72 10.48 -0.28 -12.75
C TYR A 72 10.93 0.66 -11.62
N PRO A 73 10.70 1.97 -11.73
CA PRO A 73 11.08 2.92 -10.69
C PRO A 73 10.26 2.70 -9.41
N LEU A 74 10.83 3.10 -8.28
CA LEU A 74 10.16 3.00 -6.99
C LEU A 74 9.19 4.17 -6.76
N HIS A 75 9.56 5.39 -7.15
CA HIS A 75 8.84 6.61 -6.74
C HIS A 75 8.08 7.31 -7.88
N ASP A 76 8.08 6.70 -9.07
CA ASP A 76 7.39 7.16 -10.27
C ASP A 76 6.42 6.05 -10.71
N PHE A 77 5.20 6.43 -11.08
CA PHE A 77 4.14 5.51 -11.47
C PHE A 77 3.54 5.83 -12.85
N ASP A 78 4.19 6.68 -13.64
CA ASP A 78 3.66 7.17 -14.91
C ASP A 78 3.96 6.21 -16.06
N GLN A 79 5.07 5.48 -15.98
CA GLN A 79 5.47 4.52 -17.02
C GLN A 79 4.97 3.13 -16.71
N VAL A 80 4.13 2.59 -17.60
CA VAL A 80 3.60 1.23 -17.52
C VAL A 80 3.71 0.53 -18.86
N ASP A 81 4.17 -0.71 -18.83
CA ASP A 81 4.13 -1.61 -19.97
C ASP A 81 2.84 -2.45 -19.98
N GLU A 82 2.66 -3.25 -21.01
CA GLU A 82 1.49 -4.11 -21.17
C GLU A 82 1.35 -5.14 -20.04
N LYS A 83 2.45 -5.68 -19.50
CA LYS A 83 2.42 -6.67 -18.41
C LYS A 83 1.89 -6.05 -17.13
N VAL A 84 2.38 -4.86 -16.78
CA VAL A 84 1.92 -4.09 -15.63
C VAL A 84 0.46 -3.68 -15.82
N GLN A 85 0.09 -3.20 -17.01
CA GLN A 85 -1.29 -2.80 -17.30
C GLN A 85 -2.27 -3.98 -17.19
N ASN A 86 -1.88 -5.16 -17.67
CA ASN A 86 -2.71 -6.37 -17.54
C ASN A 86 -2.93 -6.78 -16.08
N LEU A 87 -1.87 -6.74 -15.26
CA LEU A 87 -2.01 -7.00 -13.82
C LEU A 87 -2.88 -5.93 -13.13
N ALA A 88 -2.67 -4.65 -13.46
CA ALA A 88 -3.44 -3.54 -12.94
C ALA A 88 -4.94 -3.66 -13.29
N ASN A 89 -5.28 -4.06 -14.51
CA ASN A 89 -6.68 -4.26 -14.92
C ASN A 89 -7.38 -5.31 -14.06
N GLN A 90 -6.71 -6.43 -13.75
CA GLN A 90 -7.25 -7.48 -12.91
C GLN A 90 -7.42 -7.03 -11.45
N ILE A 91 -6.44 -6.28 -10.91
CA ILE A 91 -6.55 -5.66 -9.57
C ILE A 91 -7.73 -4.67 -9.54
N ALA A 92 -7.91 -3.85 -10.57
CA ALA A 92 -9.01 -2.88 -10.66
C ALA A 92 -10.38 -3.59 -10.71
N GLN A 93 -10.52 -4.64 -11.51
CA GLN A 93 -11.76 -5.46 -11.57
C GLN A 93 -12.12 -6.02 -10.19
N ALA A 94 -11.14 -6.54 -9.44
CA ALA A 94 -11.35 -7.05 -8.09
C ALA A 94 -11.78 -5.94 -7.11
N LEU A 95 -11.11 -4.79 -7.13
CA LEU A 95 -11.44 -3.66 -6.26
C LEU A 95 -12.82 -3.05 -6.56
N ARG A 96 -13.30 -3.17 -7.80
CA ARG A 96 -14.65 -2.79 -8.20
C ARG A 96 -15.73 -3.82 -7.84
N GLY A 97 -15.34 -5.01 -7.40
CA GLY A 97 -16.26 -6.12 -7.14
C GLY A 97 -16.85 -6.75 -8.41
N GLU A 98 -16.22 -6.55 -9.57
CA GLU A 98 -16.67 -7.12 -10.85
C GLU A 98 -16.34 -8.61 -10.97
N ILE A 99 -15.34 -9.08 -10.21
CA ILE A 99 -14.95 -10.48 -10.09
C ILE A 99 -15.05 -10.92 -8.61
N PRO A 100 -15.42 -12.19 -8.35
CA PRO A 100 -15.68 -12.66 -6.99
C PRO A 100 -14.42 -12.76 -6.12
N TYR A 101 -13.26 -13.01 -6.73
CA TYR A 101 -11.98 -13.06 -6.04
C TYR A 101 -10.82 -12.82 -7.02
N LEU A 102 -9.66 -12.44 -6.48
CA LEU A 102 -8.39 -12.33 -7.19
C LEU A 102 -7.29 -12.89 -6.29
N LEU A 103 -6.66 -13.99 -6.71
CA LEU A 103 -5.50 -14.55 -6.04
C LEU A 103 -4.25 -14.28 -6.86
N ILE A 104 -3.26 -13.62 -6.26
CA ILE A 104 -1.98 -13.32 -6.91
C ILE A 104 -0.89 -14.06 -6.13
N LYS A 105 -0.27 -15.05 -6.77
CA LYS A 105 0.97 -15.68 -6.28
C LYS A 105 2.16 -14.88 -6.80
N ILE A 106 3.10 -14.57 -5.92
CA ILE A 106 4.30 -13.79 -6.25
C ILE A 106 5.53 -14.57 -5.78
N GLU A 107 6.46 -14.80 -6.69
CA GLU A 107 7.78 -15.37 -6.42
C GLU A 107 8.82 -14.32 -6.82
N ALA A 108 9.82 -14.08 -5.97
CA ALA A 108 10.83 -13.07 -6.23
C ALA A 108 12.23 -13.61 -5.97
N TYR A 109 13.13 -13.37 -6.91
CA TYR A 109 14.51 -13.81 -6.89
C TYR A 109 15.44 -12.60 -6.93
N ALA A 110 16.35 -12.49 -5.97
CA ALA A 110 17.35 -11.43 -5.92
C ALA A 110 18.76 -12.04 -5.96
N LEU A 111 19.53 -11.69 -6.99
CA LEU A 111 20.94 -12.10 -7.09
C LEU A 111 21.81 -11.15 -6.27
N VAL A 112 22.10 -11.55 -5.03
CA VAL A 112 22.89 -10.75 -4.07
C VAL A 112 24.35 -11.20 -3.96
N GLY A 113 24.66 -12.45 -4.36
CA GLY A 113 26.00 -13.04 -4.24
C GLY A 113 26.08 -14.13 -3.16
N LYS A 114 27.17 -14.90 -3.20
CA LYS A 114 27.35 -16.07 -2.32
C LYS A 114 27.57 -15.63 -0.87
N ALA A 115 26.87 -16.28 0.06
CA ALA A 115 26.99 -16.08 1.50
C ALA A 115 26.75 -14.63 1.99
N GLN A 116 26.01 -13.84 1.21
CA GLN A 116 25.54 -12.53 1.66
C GLN A 116 24.45 -12.67 2.73
N GLU A 117 24.38 -11.68 3.60
CA GLU A 117 23.32 -11.59 4.60
C GLU A 117 21.97 -11.35 3.92
N VAL A 118 20.93 -12.02 4.41
CA VAL A 118 19.53 -11.76 4.06
C VAL A 118 18.82 -11.10 5.22
N TYR A 119 17.81 -10.30 4.91
CA TYR A 119 17.15 -9.39 5.84
C TYR A 119 15.66 -9.75 6.01
N PRO A 120 15.35 -10.73 6.88
CA PRO A 120 13.97 -10.99 7.29
C PRO A 120 13.44 -9.85 8.18
N SER A 121 12.19 -9.95 8.61
CA SER A 121 11.64 -9.05 9.62
C SER A 121 12.35 -9.19 10.97
N GLU A 122 12.33 -8.14 11.78
CA GLU A 122 12.82 -8.15 13.17
C GLU A 122 11.61 -8.20 14.12
N GLU A 123 11.77 -8.94 15.22
CA GLU A 123 10.80 -9.04 16.31
C GLU A 123 11.13 -8.04 17.41
N LEU A 124 10.10 -7.33 17.88
CA LEU A 124 10.24 -6.46 19.04
C LEU A 124 9.86 -7.22 20.31
N VAL A 125 10.86 -7.63 21.08
CA VAL A 125 10.67 -8.27 22.39
C VAL A 125 11.02 -7.27 23.49
N LEU A 126 9.97 -6.74 24.16
CA LEU A 126 10.10 -5.73 25.22
C LEU A 126 10.47 -6.35 26.57
N ASP A 127 9.95 -7.54 26.88
CA ASP A 127 10.26 -8.27 28.12
C ASP A 127 11.35 -9.30 27.85
N LYS A 128 12.57 -8.79 27.66
CA LYS A 128 13.74 -9.65 27.70
C LYS A 128 13.94 -10.01 29.17
N GLY A 129 13.63 -11.25 29.54
CA GLY A 129 14.11 -11.81 30.81
C GLY A 129 15.65 -11.77 30.89
N LYS A 130 16.30 -12.66 31.66
CA LYS A 130 17.78 -12.75 31.71
C LYS A 130 18.44 -13.26 30.40
N GLY A 131 17.92 -12.91 29.23
CA GLY A 131 18.44 -13.32 27.93
C GLY A 131 19.26 -12.21 27.27
N ASP A 132 20.50 -12.52 26.90
CA ASP A 132 21.47 -11.58 26.32
C ASP A 132 21.25 -11.26 24.82
N LYS A 133 20.18 -11.78 24.20
CA LYS A 133 19.95 -11.59 22.75
C LYS A 133 19.44 -10.18 22.46
N SER A 134 20.26 -9.38 21.77
CA SER A 134 19.93 -8.02 21.37
C SER A 134 18.95 -7.95 20.20
N LYS A 135 19.00 -8.92 19.28
CA LYS A 135 18.21 -8.95 18.03
C LYS A 135 17.57 -10.32 17.80
N ILE A 136 16.28 -10.32 17.46
CA ILE A 136 15.51 -11.54 17.15
C ILE A 136 14.86 -11.33 15.79
N LEU A 137 15.01 -12.30 14.89
CA LEU A 137 14.48 -12.24 13.53
C LEU A 137 13.22 -13.11 13.42
N TYR A 138 12.26 -12.64 12.64
CA TYR A 138 10.99 -13.32 12.39
C TYR A 138 11.20 -14.57 11.53
N HIS A 139 10.54 -15.65 11.91
CA HIS A 139 10.54 -16.91 11.18
C HIS A 139 9.18 -17.62 11.33
N VAL A 140 8.87 -18.50 10.39
CA VAL A 140 7.69 -19.39 10.42
C VAL A 140 8.18 -20.79 10.09
N ASN A 141 7.87 -21.77 10.94
CA ASN A 141 8.29 -23.17 10.76
C ASN A 141 9.80 -23.29 10.44
N ASP A 142 10.63 -22.61 11.25
CA ASP A 142 12.10 -22.55 11.12
C ASP A 142 12.64 -21.96 9.80
N VAL A 143 11.80 -21.26 9.02
CA VAL A 143 12.19 -20.51 7.83
C VAL A 143 12.13 -19.02 8.11
N ALA A 144 13.22 -18.28 7.88
CA ALA A 144 13.27 -16.83 8.01
C ALA A 144 12.19 -16.17 7.13
N ALA A 145 11.43 -15.23 7.69
CA ALA A 145 10.22 -14.72 7.04
C ALA A 145 10.11 -13.19 7.10
N MET A 146 9.26 -12.66 6.22
CA MET A 146 8.83 -11.28 6.24
C MET A 146 7.42 -11.19 6.81
N HIS A 147 7.21 -10.21 7.68
CA HIS A 147 5.89 -9.91 8.25
C HIS A 147 4.90 -9.56 7.14
N SER A 148 3.68 -10.12 7.17
CA SER A 148 2.65 -9.86 6.15
C SER A 148 2.29 -8.37 6.06
N GLN A 149 2.19 -7.69 7.20
CA GLN A 149 1.95 -6.24 7.28
C GLN A 149 3.11 -5.41 6.70
N LYS A 150 4.34 -5.94 6.68
CA LYS A 150 5.51 -5.30 6.07
C LYS A 150 5.48 -5.44 4.54
N ILE A 151 4.98 -6.56 4.03
CA ILE A 151 4.66 -6.73 2.61
C ILE A 151 3.52 -5.79 2.21
N GLY A 152 2.43 -5.76 2.99
CA GLY A 152 1.30 -4.86 2.76
C GLY A 152 1.69 -3.38 2.76
N ASN A 153 2.58 -2.95 3.67
CA ASN A 153 3.12 -1.59 3.69
C ASN A 153 3.87 -1.24 2.39
N ALA A 154 4.71 -2.16 1.88
CA ALA A 154 5.39 -1.97 0.60
C ALA A 154 4.39 -1.83 -0.56
N LEU A 155 3.40 -2.71 -0.65
CA LEU A 155 2.40 -2.66 -1.73
C LEU A 155 1.61 -1.34 -1.73
N ARG A 156 1.22 -0.84 -0.55
CA ARG A 156 0.51 0.45 -0.41
C ARG A 156 1.40 1.69 -0.38
N THR A 157 2.68 1.56 -0.72
CA THR A 157 3.58 2.71 -0.92
C THR A 157 3.31 3.37 -2.27
N VAL A 158 2.21 4.10 -2.32
CA VAL A 158 1.65 4.67 -3.56
C VAL A 158 1.34 6.16 -3.45
N ASP A 159 1.48 6.76 -2.26
CA ASP A 159 1.13 8.16 -2.04
C ASP A 159 2.24 9.07 -2.59
N THR A 160 1.95 9.72 -3.71
CA THR A 160 2.76 10.80 -4.29
C THR A 160 1.98 12.11 -4.31
N TRP A 161 0.88 12.19 -3.55
CA TRP A 161 -0.08 13.30 -3.60
C TRP A 161 -0.07 14.12 -2.32
N TYR A 162 0.96 13.93 -1.48
CA TYR A 162 1.11 14.68 -0.23
C TYR A 162 1.80 16.02 -0.54
N PRO A 163 1.53 17.09 0.25
CA PRO A 163 1.93 18.46 -0.10
C PRO A 163 3.41 18.67 -0.44
N GLU A 164 4.32 17.89 0.15
CA GLU A 164 5.77 18.02 -0.05
C GLU A 164 6.31 17.07 -1.13
N PHE A 165 5.48 16.39 -1.92
CA PHE A 165 5.96 15.40 -2.88
C PHE A 165 6.88 16.01 -3.94
N ASP A 166 6.58 17.19 -4.47
CA ASP A 166 7.41 17.83 -5.51
C ASP A 166 8.85 18.09 -5.05
N GLU A 167 9.04 18.37 -3.75
CA GLU A 167 10.35 18.57 -3.13
C GLU A 167 11.05 17.25 -2.80
N LYS A 168 10.31 16.25 -2.30
CA LYS A 168 10.89 14.99 -1.78
C LYS A 168 11.00 13.90 -2.84
N LYS A 169 10.15 13.92 -3.86
CA LYS A 169 10.01 12.94 -4.94
C LYS A 169 10.07 11.50 -4.46
N THR A 170 9.44 11.23 -3.32
CA THR A 170 9.53 9.94 -2.62
C THR A 170 8.12 9.46 -2.29
N ALA A 171 7.63 8.47 -3.02
CA ALA A 171 6.37 7.80 -2.68
C ALA A 171 6.40 7.26 -1.24
N ILE A 172 5.33 7.51 -0.48
CA ILE A 172 5.15 7.02 0.90
C ILE A 172 3.99 6.03 0.99
N ALA A 173 4.02 5.20 2.05
CA ALA A 173 2.92 4.30 2.36
C ALA A 173 1.66 5.09 2.70
N ILE A 174 0.53 4.67 2.14
CA ILE A 174 -0.77 5.27 2.42
C ILE A 174 -1.10 5.09 3.90
N GLU A 175 -1.17 6.19 4.64
CA GLU A 175 -1.53 6.25 6.05
C GLU A 175 -2.46 7.45 6.27
N PRO A 176 -3.40 7.40 7.23
CA PRO A 176 -4.36 8.50 7.46
C PRO A 176 -3.74 9.89 7.64
N TYR A 177 -2.52 9.95 8.19
CA TYR A 177 -1.76 11.19 8.41
C TYR A 177 -0.47 11.26 7.57
N GLY A 178 -0.28 10.36 6.60
CA GLY A 178 0.96 10.25 5.82
C GLY A 178 2.19 10.07 6.72
N ALA A 179 2.08 9.23 7.76
CA ALA A 179 3.13 9.04 8.75
C ALA A 179 4.24 8.13 8.20
N VAL A 180 5.48 8.60 8.33
CA VAL A 180 6.71 7.89 7.93
C VAL A 180 7.57 7.73 9.17
N THR A 181 7.48 6.55 9.78
CA THR A 181 7.98 6.29 11.15
C THR A 181 9.49 6.43 11.29
N ASN A 182 10.26 5.97 10.31
CA ASN A 182 11.73 6.10 10.29
C ASN A 182 12.21 7.55 10.18
N LEU A 183 11.38 8.46 9.67
CA LEU A 183 11.66 9.90 9.63
C LEU A 183 11.03 10.66 10.81
N GLY A 184 10.20 10.01 11.62
CA GLY A 184 9.44 10.67 12.69
C GLY A 184 8.52 11.79 12.17
N LYS A 185 8.06 11.70 10.91
CA LYS A 185 7.34 12.79 10.21
C LYS A 185 5.96 12.34 9.74
N ALA A 186 4.98 13.24 9.83
CA ALA A 186 3.66 13.12 9.21
C ALA A 186 3.54 14.15 8.09
N TYR A 187 3.34 13.70 6.86
CA TYR A 187 3.27 14.58 5.68
C TYR A 187 1.87 15.14 5.41
N ARG A 188 0.83 14.59 6.06
CA ARG A 188 -0.55 15.05 5.92
C ARG A 188 -1.09 15.44 7.28
N THR A 189 -0.85 16.68 7.67
CA THR A 189 -1.26 17.16 8.99
C THR A 189 -2.71 17.66 8.99
N PRO A 190 -3.46 17.51 10.09
CA PRO A 190 -4.81 18.08 10.22
C PRO A 190 -4.85 19.60 10.09
N LYS A 191 -3.73 20.28 10.41
CA LYS A 191 -3.61 21.74 10.27
C LYS A 191 -3.84 22.19 8.82
N ASP A 192 -3.35 21.41 7.86
CA ASP A 192 -3.45 21.71 6.44
C ASP A 192 -4.72 21.12 5.80
N LYS A 193 -5.52 20.37 6.58
CA LYS A 193 -6.74 19.67 6.15
C LYS A 193 -6.52 18.73 4.96
N LYS A 194 -5.30 18.18 4.83
CA LYS A 194 -4.91 17.19 3.80
C LYS A 194 -4.81 15.77 4.33
N ASP A 195 -5.13 15.57 5.61
CA ASP A 195 -5.23 14.25 6.23
C ASP A 195 -6.51 13.52 5.79
N PHE A 196 -6.55 12.22 6.05
CA PHE A 196 -7.67 11.38 5.64
C PHE A 196 -9.00 11.82 6.25
N PHE A 197 -9.05 12.19 7.53
CA PHE A 197 -10.31 12.49 8.19
C PHE A 197 -10.90 13.80 7.65
N SER A 198 -10.09 14.85 7.51
CA SER A 198 -10.54 16.11 6.91
C SER A 198 -11.07 15.94 5.48
N LEU A 199 -10.41 15.11 4.67
CA LEU A 199 -10.82 14.86 3.28
C LEU A 199 -12.03 13.92 3.21
N PHE A 200 -12.04 12.86 4.01
CA PHE A 200 -13.12 11.88 4.06
C PHE A 200 -14.40 12.51 4.59
N ASP A 201 -14.35 13.39 5.58
CA ASP A 201 -15.54 14.10 6.09
C ASP A 201 -16.20 14.94 4.98
N LYS A 202 -15.42 15.71 4.22
CA LYS A 202 -15.92 16.47 3.06
C LYS A 202 -16.53 15.56 2.00
N TYR A 203 -15.77 14.53 1.61
CA TYR A 203 -16.20 13.56 0.61
C TYR A 203 -17.49 12.85 1.04
N ALA A 204 -17.57 12.51 2.32
CA ALA A 204 -18.72 11.88 2.93
C ALA A 204 -19.93 12.82 2.96
N LEU A 205 -19.75 14.10 3.20
CA LEU A 205 -20.84 15.09 3.13
C LEU A 205 -21.30 15.39 1.69
N GLY A 206 -20.67 14.75 0.68
CA GLY A 206 -21.00 14.92 -0.73
C GLY A 206 -20.37 16.17 -1.34
N GLU A 207 -19.42 16.80 -0.65
CA GLU A 207 -18.62 17.89 -1.18
C GLU A 207 -17.58 17.36 -2.17
N SER A 208 -17.26 18.17 -3.18
CA SER A 208 -16.16 17.86 -4.10
C SER A 208 -14.82 18.11 -3.42
N LEU A 209 -13.87 17.19 -3.62
CA LEU A 209 -12.47 17.43 -3.25
C LEU A 209 -11.80 18.31 -4.30
N GLU A 210 -10.65 18.88 -3.97
CA GLU A 210 -10.01 19.90 -4.80
C GLU A 210 -9.48 19.34 -6.12
N ASN A 211 -9.11 18.05 -6.15
CA ASN A 211 -8.57 17.38 -7.31
C ASN A 211 -8.76 15.84 -7.22
N PRO A 212 -8.61 15.12 -8.35
CA PRO A 212 -8.73 13.65 -8.39
C PRO A 212 -7.75 12.92 -7.46
N GLU A 213 -6.56 13.50 -7.24
CA GLU A 213 -5.52 12.91 -6.40
C GLU A 213 -5.94 12.77 -4.93
N GLN A 214 -6.71 13.74 -4.41
CA GLN A 214 -7.30 13.62 -3.08
C GLN A 214 -8.32 12.49 -3.00
N GLU A 215 -9.10 12.25 -4.06
CA GLU A 215 -10.01 11.10 -4.11
C GLU A 215 -9.26 9.78 -4.16
N HIS A 216 -8.19 9.69 -4.96
CA HIS A 216 -7.31 8.51 -4.99
C HIS A 216 -6.70 8.23 -3.63
N TYR A 217 -6.22 9.27 -2.93
CA TYR A 217 -5.68 9.15 -1.58
C TYR A 217 -6.74 8.63 -0.59
N VAL A 218 -7.94 9.23 -0.55
CA VAL A 218 -9.04 8.80 0.32
C VAL A 218 -9.39 7.34 0.05
N MET A 219 -9.55 6.96 -1.21
CA MET A 219 -9.90 5.59 -1.60
C MET A 219 -8.79 4.60 -1.29
N ALA A 220 -7.52 4.99 -1.40
CA ALA A 220 -6.40 4.15 -1.02
C ALA A 220 -6.36 3.88 0.50
N VAL A 221 -6.73 4.87 1.33
CA VAL A 221 -6.86 4.67 2.78
C VAL A 221 -8.01 3.71 3.10
N LEU A 222 -9.13 3.80 2.36
CA LEU A 222 -10.24 2.85 2.50
C LEU A 222 -9.83 1.42 2.09
N VAL A 223 -9.08 1.25 1.00
CA VAL A 223 -8.55 -0.06 0.57
C VAL A 223 -7.57 -0.65 1.59
N ARG A 224 -6.70 0.18 2.18
CA ARG A 224 -5.85 -0.24 3.32
C ARG A 224 -6.70 -0.74 4.49
N GLY A 225 -7.86 -0.13 4.71
CA GLY A 225 -8.73 -0.39 5.85
C GLY A 225 -8.18 0.17 7.16
N GLY A 226 -8.98 0.00 8.21
CA GLY A 226 -8.71 0.51 9.55
C GLY A 226 -9.99 0.73 10.33
N VAL A 227 -9.85 1.14 11.60
CA VAL A 227 -10.98 1.56 12.43
C VAL A 227 -11.06 3.08 12.37
N PHE A 228 -12.06 3.60 11.66
CA PHE A 228 -12.24 5.04 11.41
C PHE A 228 -13.32 5.68 12.30
N GLY A 229 -13.45 5.22 13.54
CA GLY A 229 -14.39 5.79 14.50
C GLY A 229 -13.89 7.10 15.09
N GLN A 230 -14.81 7.99 15.48
CA GLN A 230 -14.48 9.01 16.47
C GLN A 230 -13.98 8.28 17.72
N SER A 231 -12.69 8.43 18.03
CA SER A 231 -12.20 8.10 19.36
C SER A 231 -12.97 8.99 20.33
N GLY A 232 -13.87 8.40 21.11
CA GLY A 232 -14.47 9.06 22.26
C GLY A 232 -13.36 9.36 23.25
N LYS A 233 -12.70 10.49 23.06
CA LYS A 233 -11.88 11.09 24.11
C LYS A 233 -12.82 12.02 24.86
N GLU A 234 -13.36 11.48 25.95
CA GLU A 234 -13.51 12.30 27.16
C GLU A 234 -12.13 12.79 27.62
#